data_AF-A0A7S1T0Q4-F1
#
_entry.id   AF-A0A7S1T0Q4-F1
#
_cell.length_a   1.000
_cell.length_b   1.000
_cell.length_c   1.000
_cell.angle_alpha   90.00
_cell.angle_beta   90.00
_cell.angle_gamma   90.00
#
_symmetry.space_group_name_H-M   'P 1'
#
loop_
_entity.id
_entity.type
_entity.pdbx_description
1 polymer ?
#
loop_
_entity_poly.entity_id
_entity_poly.type
_entity_poly.pdbx_seq_one_letter_code
_entity_poly.pdbx_strand_id
1 'polypeptide(L)'
;PMGANMWEQARIMQGCPAPGSELTEDYNPLEAGLYHAVSLAKGCYIGQETVAKVHNLGAGKQQLWGLYASKACQCGDAVTSADGAKLGTVTSATTKPDGGHFALAYLKCKIKGKEVGLAPGLEVAVAGEPATLAALPYATREFLPQDLPSAKDEKKEAAVEDEDAAAAAKAAKMKAMQERLAAYQAQMAAAKDKK
;
A
#
# COMPACT_ATOMS: atom_id res chain seq x y z
N PRO A 1 8.16 36.97 0.13
CA PRO A 1 7.24 35.80 0.04
C PRO A 1 7.95 34.68 -0.73
N MET A 2 7.79 33.42 -0.29
CA MET A 2 8.34 32.27 -1.02
C MET A 2 7.41 31.96 -2.21
N GLY A 3 7.97 31.90 -3.43
CA GLY A 3 7.20 31.57 -4.63
C GLY A 3 6.90 30.06 -4.75
N ALA A 4 5.91 29.70 -5.57
CA ALA A 4 5.45 28.31 -5.74
C ALA A 4 6.58 27.31 -6.08
N ASN A 5 7.53 27.70 -6.94
CA ASN A 5 8.66 26.85 -7.32
C ASN A 5 9.58 26.50 -6.14
N MET A 6 9.78 27.46 -5.23
CA MET A 6 10.64 27.28 -4.06
C MET A 6 9.95 26.43 -3.00
N TRP A 7 8.62 26.54 -2.88
CA TRP A 7 7.81 25.63 -2.08
C TRP A 7 7.89 24.19 -2.61
N GLU A 8 7.70 24.01 -3.91
CA GLU A 8 7.74 22.69 -4.55
C GLU A 8 9.13 22.04 -4.39
N GLN A 9 10.20 22.82 -4.56
CA GLN A 9 11.55 22.36 -4.30
C GLN A 9 11.73 21.90 -2.85
N ALA A 10 11.27 22.69 -1.86
CA ALA A 10 11.36 22.34 -0.45
C ALA A 10 10.57 21.06 -0.13
N ARG A 11 9.36 20.92 -0.68
CA ARG A 11 8.51 19.72 -0.54
C ARG A 11 9.23 18.48 -1.05
N ILE A 12 9.73 18.55 -2.29
CA ILE A 12 10.43 17.45 -2.94
C ILE A 12 11.66 17.06 -2.11
N MET A 13 12.46 18.03 -1.67
CA MET A 13 13.65 17.78 -0.85
C MET A 13 13.35 17.17 0.53
N GLN A 14 12.20 17.49 1.13
CA GLN A 14 11.75 16.86 2.37
C GLN A 14 11.16 15.46 2.15
N GLY A 15 10.87 15.09 0.90
CA GLY A 15 10.18 13.85 0.58
C GLY A 15 8.71 13.84 0.97
N CYS A 16 8.07 15.02 1.02
CA CYS A 16 6.67 15.14 1.36
C CYS A 16 5.80 14.84 0.12
N PRO A 17 5.01 13.76 0.09
CA PRO A 17 4.21 13.39 -1.08
C PRO A 17 3.06 14.40 -1.31
N ALA A 18 2.70 14.65 -2.58
CA ALA A 18 1.66 15.61 -2.95
C ALA A 18 0.52 14.96 -3.75
N PRO A 19 -0.72 15.49 -3.62
CA PRO A 19 -1.82 15.16 -4.52
C PRO A 19 -1.46 15.40 -5.99
N GLY A 20 -1.77 14.43 -6.84
CA GLY A 20 -1.53 14.53 -8.29
C GLY A 20 -0.12 14.16 -8.75
N SER A 21 0.82 13.98 -7.81
CA SER A 21 2.17 13.47 -8.11
C SER A 21 2.39 12.10 -7.46
N GLU A 22 2.66 12.07 -6.15
CA GLU A 22 2.89 10.81 -5.41
C GLU A 22 1.60 10.21 -4.87
N LEU A 23 0.60 11.05 -4.60
CA LEU A 23 -0.71 10.64 -4.10
C LEU A 23 -1.69 10.62 -5.27
N THR A 24 -1.72 9.47 -5.96
CA THR A 24 -2.68 9.15 -7.02
C THR A 24 -3.48 7.90 -6.63
N GLU A 25 -4.44 7.51 -7.46
CA GLU A 25 -5.22 6.27 -7.27
C GLU A 25 -4.36 5.00 -7.43
N ASP A 26 -3.14 5.13 -7.98
CA ASP A 26 -2.24 4.01 -8.24
C ASP A 26 -1.44 3.56 -7.00
N TYR A 27 -1.35 4.42 -5.98
CA TYR A 27 -0.46 4.25 -4.84
C TYR A 27 -1.21 4.21 -3.52
N ASN A 28 -0.81 3.29 -2.64
CA ASN A 28 -1.35 3.24 -1.27
C ASN A 28 -0.61 4.24 -0.36
N PRO A 29 -1.29 4.89 0.60
CA PRO A 29 -0.65 5.72 1.63
C PRO A 29 0.58 5.10 2.31
N LEU A 30 0.58 3.79 2.56
CA LEU A 30 1.73 3.10 3.14
C LEU A 30 2.91 3.02 2.15
N GLU A 31 2.65 2.84 0.86
CA GLU A 31 3.70 2.86 -0.16
C GLU A 31 4.32 4.27 -0.29
N ALA A 32 3.51 5.32 -0.07
CA ALA A 32 3.97 6.72 0.00
C ALA A 32 4.75 7.05 1.28
N GLY A 33 4.84 6.12 2.24
CA GLY A 33 5.52 6.31 3.52
C GLY A 33 4.75 7.19 4.51
N LEU A 34 3.42 7.22 4.42
CA LEU A 34 2.54 8.00 5.31
C LEU A 34 2.07 7.18 6.52
N TYR A 35 2.92 6.31 7.07
CA TYR A 35 2.55 5.47 8.22
C TYR A 35 2.16 6.29 9.44
N HIS A 36 2.80 7.44 9.64
CA HIS A 36 2.47 8.36 10.73
C HIS A 36 1.12 9.10 10.54
N ALA A 37 0.55 9.08 9.34
CA ALA A 37 -0.71 9.76 9.02
C ALA A 37 -1.90 8.78 9.00
N VAL A 38 -1.65 7.49 9.14
CA VAL A 38 -2.64 6.42 9.09
C VAL A 38 -2.66 5.68 10.41
N SER A 39 -3.84 5.33 10.89
CA SER A 39 -4.00 4.60 12.14
C SER A 39 -4.75 3.31 11.89
N LEU A 40 -4.26 2.20 12.41
CA LEU A 40 -4.98 0.92 12.38
C LEU A 40 -5.90 0.76 13.60
N ALA A 41 -5.58 1.44 14.70
CA ALA A 41 -6.32 1.37 15.96
C ALA A 41 -7.52 2.33 16.05
N LYS A 42 -7.59 3.36 15.19
CA LYS A 42 -8.74 4.28 15.19
C LYS A 42 -9.96 3.58 14.58
N GLY A 43 -11.16 3.97 15.04
CA GLY A 43 -12.42 3.36 14.60
C GLY A 43 -12.66 3.49 13.08
N CYS A 44 -13.72 2.86 12.58
CA CYS A 44 -14.00 2.70 11.15
C CYS A 44 -13.91 4.02 10.35
N TYR A 45 -12.86 4.15 9.54
CA TYR A 45 -12.73 5.20 8.53
C TYR A 45 -12.63 4.61 7.12
N ILE A 46 -12.97 5.43 6.13
CA ILE A 46 -12.99 5.01 4.73
C ILE A 46 -11.59 4.57 4.29
N GLY A 47 -11.49 3.35 3.77
CA GLY A 47 -10.24 2.80 3.27
C GLY A 47 -9.38 2.06 4.31
N GLN A 48 -9.80 2.04 5.59
CA GLN A 48 -9.08 1.33 6.65
C GLN A 48 -8.82 -0.15 6.32
N GLU A 49 -9.83 -0.86 5.79
CA GLU A 49 -9.72 -2.26 5.39
C GLU A 49 -8.59 -2.49 4.37
N THR A 50 -8.45 -1.56 3.42
CA THR A 50 -7.43 -1.67 2.36
C THR A 50 -6.03 -1.47 2.94
N VAL A 51 -5.88 -0.50 3.86
CA VAL A 51 -4.61 -0.27 4.56
C VAL A 51 -4.27 -1.46 5.45
N ALA A 52 -5.21 -1.94 6.28
CA ALA A 52 -5.01 -3.07 7.18
C ALA A 52 -4.61 -4.34 6.41
N LYS A 53 -5.23 -4.58 5.25
CA LYS A 53 -4.87 -5.70 4.38
C LYS A 53 -3.44 -5.60 3.85
N VAL A 54 -3.01 -4.42 3.42
CA VAL A 54 -1.62 -4.21 2.96
C VAL A 54 -0.62 -4.38 4.11
N HIS A 55 -0.95 -3.90 5.31
CA HIS A 55 -0.14 -4.12 6.50
C HIS A 55 -0.01 -5.61 6.85
N ASN A 56 -1.12 -6.35 6.88
CA ASN A 56 -1.14 -7.77 7.25
C ASN A 56 -0.40 -8.67 6.24
N LEU A 57 -0.31 -8.24 4.97
CA LEU A 57 0.50 -8.92 3.95
C LEU A 57 2.02 -8.70 4.15
N GLY A 58 2.42 -7.79 5.04
CA GLY A 58 3.79 -7.63 5.52
C GLY A 58 4.77 -6.94 4.57
N ALA A 59 4.37 -6.62 3.33
CA ALA A 59 5.20 -5.84 2.42
C ALA A 59 4.37 -5.15 1.33
N GLY A 60 4.54 -3.84 1.20
CA GLY A 60 4.08 -3.08 0.04
C GLY A 60 4.77 -3.58 -1.24
N LYS A 61 4.13 -3.39 -2.39
CA LYS A 61 4.71 -3.80 -3.68
C LYS A 61 5.88 -2.90 -4.06
N GLN A 62 5.82 -1.66 -3.59
CA GLN A 62 6.75 -0.58 -3.86
C GLN A 62 6.77 0.41 -2.69
N GLN A 63 7.79 1.24 -2.66
CA GLN A 63 7.99 2.28 -1.64
C GLN A 63 8.49 3.56 -2.29
N LEU A 64 8.07 4.70 -1.75
CA LEU A 64 8.60 6.01 -2.11
C LEU A 64 10.00 6.21 -1.52
N TRP A 65 10.91 6.67 -2.38
CA TRP A 65 12.30 6.93 -2.05
C TRP A 65 12.80 8.23 -2.69
N GLY A 66 13.80 8.84 -2.05
CA GLY A 66 14.56 9.94 -2.63
C GLY A 66 15.73 9.41 -3.46
N LEU A 67 16.11 10.16 -4.48
CA LEU A 67 17.22 9.83 -5.38
C LEU A 67 18.09 11.07 -5.57
N TYR A 68 19.37 10.96 -5.23
CA TYR A 68 20.39 11.91 -5.67
C TYR A 68 20.86 11.50 -7.05
N ALA A 69 20.49 12.24 -8.09
CA ALA A 69 20.86 11.94 -9.46
C ALA A 69 22.04 12.80 -9.92
N SER A 70 22.87 12.24 -10.81
CA SER A 70 23.96 12.99 -11.45
C SER A 70 23.48 14.05 -12.43
N LYS A 71 22.27 13.89 -12.99
CA LYS A 71 21.63 14.79 -13.95
C LYS A 71 20.19 15.10 -13.57
N ALA A 72 19.64 16.15 -14.17
CA ALA A 72 18.24 16.53 -14.00
C ALA A 72 17.32 15.39 -14.46
N CYS A 73 16.41 14.97 -13.59
CA CYS A 73 15.40 13.97 -13.89
C CYS A 73 14.08 14.64 -14.29
N GLN A 74 13.23 13.88 -14.97
CA GLN A 74 11.86 14.26 -15.30
C GLN A 74 10.87 13.28 -14.68
N CYS A 75 9.65 13.74 -14.46
CA CYS A 75 8.55 12.85 -14.08
C CYS A 75 8.35 11.80 -15.18
N GLY A 76 8.22 10.54 -14.77
CA GLY A 76 8.09 9.38 -15.66
C GLY A 76 9.41 8.68 -16.00
N ASP A 77 10.56 9.24 -15.64
CA ASP A 77 11.85 8.60 -15.88
C ASP A 77 11.92 7.23 -15.20
N ALA A 78 12.42 6.23 -15.94
CA ALA A 78 12.56 4.88 -15.42
C ALA A 78 13.75 4.79 -14.46
N VAL A 79 13.53 4.18 -13.31
CA VAL A 79 14.59 3.82 -12.35
C VAL A 79 14.94 2.36 -12.55
N THR A 80 16.23 2.06 -12.71
CA THR A 80 16.77 0.71 -12.91
C THR A 80 17.80 0.38 -11.85
N SER A 81 17.87 -0.89 -11.45
CA SER A 81 18.93 -1.43 -10.60
C SER A 81 20.26 -1.45 -11.36
N ALA A 82 21.38 -1.64 -10.63
CA ALA A 82 22.71 -1.87 -11.21
C ALA A 82 22.72 -3.02 -12.23
N ASP A 83 21.87 -4.05 -12.05
CA ASP A 83 21.71 -5.17 -12.97
C ASP A 83 20.87 -4.83 -14.23
N GLY A 84 20.45 -3.57 -14.39
CA GLY A 84 19.60 -3.10 -15.50
C GLY A 84 18.11 -3.45 -15.36
N ALA A 85 17.69 -4.06 -14.25
CA ALA A 85 16.28 -4.39 -14.01
C ALA A 85 15.47 -3.14 -13.62
N LYS A 86 14.28 -2.95 -14.21
CA LYS A 86 13.38 -1.83 -13.87
C LYS A 86 12.88 -1.94 -12.42
N LEU A 87 13.33 -1.02 -11.58
CA LEU A 87 12.91 -0.84 -10.19
C LEU A 87 11.63 -0.03 -10.08
N GLY A 88 11.46 0.99 -10.92
CA GLY A 88 10.30 1.86 -10.79
C GLY A 88 10.35 3.12 -11.66
N THR A 89 9.75 4.20 -11.17
CA THR A 89 9.55 5.44 -11.93
C THR A 89 9.66 6.67 -11.03
N VAL A 90 10.25 7.73 -11.58
CA VAL A 90 10.32 9.06 -10.97
C VAL A 90 8.95 9.73 -11.03
N THR A 91 8.53 10.34 -9.92
CA THR A 91 7.26 11.08 -9.82
C THR A 91 7.49 12.59 -9.80
N SER A 92 8.47 13.06 -9.04
CA SER A 92 8.80 14.48 -8.91
C SER A 92 10.31 14.67 -8.94
N ALA A 93 10.79 15.77 -9.51
CA ALA A 93 12.21 16.08 -9.59
C ALA A 93 12.47 17.57 -9.38
N THR A 94 13.61 17.89 -8.76
CA THR A 94 14.05 19.25 -8.53
C THR A 94 15.57 19.35 -8.64
N THR A 95 16.04 20.57 -8.90
CA THR A 95 17.47 20.88 -8.89
C THR A 95 17.75 21.78 -7.70
N LYS A 96 18.70 21.39 -6.87
CA LYS A 96 19.14 22.14 -5.70
C LYS A 96 19.92 23.39 -6.11
N PRO A 97 20.01 24.41 -5.24
CA PRO A 97 20.81 25.61 -5.52
C PRO A 97 22.31 25.35 -5.68
N ASP A 98 22.81 24.26 -5.11
CA ASP A 98 24.21 23.81 -5.23
C ASP A 98 24.51 23.09 -6.57
N GLY A 99 23.51 22.95 -7.44
CA GLY A 99 23.61 22.25 -8.72
C GLY A 99 23.34 20.74 -8.64
N GLY A 100 23.09 20.18 -7.45
CA GLY A 100 22.74 18.77 -7.30
C GLY A 100 21.30 18.49 -7.72
N HIS A 101 21.02 17.30 -8.24
CA HIS A 101 19.66 16.90 -8.63
C HIS A 101 19.05 15.94 -7.60
N PHE A 102 17.78 16.17 -7.27
CA PHE A 102 17.04 15.32 -6.34
C PHE A 102 15.68 14.98 -6.91
N ALA A 103 15.30 13.70 -6.82
CA ALA A 103 14.03 13.20 -7.31
C ALA A 103 13.35 12.29 -6.30
N LEU A 104 12.02 12.21 -6.39
CA LEU A 104 11.20 11.23 -5.72
C LEU A 104 10.80 10.15 -6.71
N ALA A 105 10.85 8.90 -6.29
CA ALA A 105 10.50 7.77 -7.13
C ALA A 105 9.87 6.65 -6.30
N TYR A 106 8.90 5.96 -6.90
CA TYR A 106 8.42 4.69 -6.38
C TYR A 106 9.33 3.57 -6.86
N LEU A 107 9.85 2.77 -5.92
CA LEU A 107 10.74 1.65 -6.19
C LEU A 107 10.12 0.35 -5.68
N LYS A 108 10.13 -0.69 -6.52
CA LYS A 108 9.61 -2.01 -6.15
C LYS A 108 10.50 -2.68 -5.11
N CYS A 109 9.87 -3.23 -4.08
CA CYS A 109 10.57 -4.00 -3.05
C CYS A 109 10.95 -5.41 -3.53
N LYS A 110 10.31 -5.91 -4.60
CA LYS A 110 10.58 -7.24 -5.17
C LYS A 110 10.68 -7.18 -6.70
N ILE A 111 11.74 -7.78 -7.24
CA ILE A 111 11.93 -7.98 -8.68
C ILE A 111 12.10 -9.47 -8.94
N LYS A 112 11.23 -10.04 -9.80
CA LYS A 112 11.27 -11.47 -10.19
C LYS A 112 11.35 -12.42 -8.98
N GLY A 113 10.64 -12.10 -7.89
CA GLY A 113 10.61 -12.88 -6.65
C GLY A 113 11.81 -12.67 -5.72
N LYS A 114 12.83 -11.90 -6.11
CA LYS A 114 13.94 -11.50 -5.25
C LYS A 114 13.61 -10.19 -4.56
N GLU A 115 13.86 -10.14 -3.25
CA GLU A 115 13.75 -8.93 -2.47
C GLU A 115 14.88 -7.97 -2.79
N VAL A 116 14.54 -6.70 -2.98
CA VAL A 116 15.50 -5.62 -3.24
C VAL A 116 15.75 -4.94 -1.91
N GLY A 117 17.00 -4.98 -1.43
CA GLY A 117 17.43 -4.28 -0.23
C GLY A 117 17.47 -2.77 -0.46
N LEU A 118 16.29 -2.13 -0.48
CA LEU A 118 16.17 -0.68 -0.62
C LEU A 118 16.69 -0.04 0.69
N ALA A 119 17.88 0.55 0.61
CA ALA A 119 18.54 1.22 1.71
C ALA A 119 19.16 2.54 1.22
N PRO A 120 19.32 3.56 2.10
CA PRO A 120 20.07 4.75 1.76
C PRO A 120 21.49 4.38 1.32
N GLY A 121 21.98 5.00 0.26
CA GLY A 121 23.30 4.69 -0.31
C GLY A 121 23.28 3.62 -1.42
N LEU A 122 22.15 2.95 -1.66
CA LEU A 122 22.03 2.01 -2.79
C LEU A 122 22.20 2.74 -4.13
N GLU A 123 23.06 2.22 -4.98
CA GLU A 123 23.27 2.74 -6.34
C GLU A 123 22.21 2.21 -7.30
N VAL A 124 21.60 3.12 -8.04
CA VAL A 124 20.62 2.86 -9.10
C VAL A 124 20.92 3.75 -10.29
N ALA A 125 20.19 3.57 -11.38
CA ALA A 125 20.24 4.50 -12.50
C ALA A 125 18.85 5.08 -12.79
N VAL A 126 18.81 6.37 -13.11
CA VAL A 126 17.61 7.08 -13.57
C VAL A 126 17.84 7.48 -15.02
N ALA A 127 16.99 7.00 -15.93
CA ALA A 127 17.16 7.24 -17.38
C ALA A 127 18.57 6.88 -17.92
N GLY A 128 19.25 5.90 -17.29
CA GLY A 128 20.60 5.46 -17.65
C GLY A 128 21.75 6.20 -16.95
N GLU A 129 21.45 7.21 -16.14
CA GLU A 129 22.43 8.00 -15.39
C GLU A 129 22.51 7.54 -13.93
N PRO A 130 23.71 7.54 -13.31
CA PRO A 130 23.87 7.07 -11.94
C PRO A 130 23.12 7.95 -10.94
N ALA A 131 22.47 7.30 -9.99
CA ALA A 131 21.78 7.92 -8.87
C ALA A 131 21.94 7.09 -7.60
N THR A 132 21.82 7.74 -6.44
CA THR A 132 21.95 7.10 -5.14
C THR A 132 20.67 7.27 -4.34
N LEU A 133 20.18 6.20 -3.73
CA LEU A 133 19.01 6.24 -2.85
C LEU A 133 19.28 7.08 -1.61
N ALA A 134 18.29 7.89 -1.24
CA ALA A 134 18.29 8.72 -0.05
C ALA A 134 17.04 8.41 0.79
N ALA A 135 17.22 8.38 2.11
CA ALA A 135 16.08 8.39 3.03
C ALA A 135 15.30 9.71 2.88
N LEU A 136 13.99 9.64 3.04
CA LEU A 136 13.11 10.80 3.04
C LEU A 136 12.87 11.24 4.49
N PRO A 137 13.18 12.48 4.86
CA PRO A 137 12.93 12.98 6.22
C PRO A 137 11.47 12.93 6.64
N TYR A 138 10.54 13.18 5.70
CA TYR A 138 9.11 13.21 5.98
C TYR A 138 8.48 11.81 6.02
N ALA A 139 8.89 10.92 5.12
CA ALA A 139 8.26 9.61 4.96
C ALA A 139 8.75 8.63 6.04
N THR A 140 7.81 8.02 6.77
CA THR A 140 8.10 6.95 7.73
C THR A 140 7.74 5.59 7.14
N ARG A 141 8.29 4.51 7.70
CA ARG A 141 8.02 3.13 7.25
C ARG A 141 7.49 2.22 8.35
N GLU A 142 7.21 2.83 9.49
CA GLU A 142 6.78 2.15 10.70
C GLU A 142 5.60 2.93 11.29
N PHE A 143 4.62 2.19 11.80
CA PHE A 143 3.53 2.77 12.56
C PHE A 143 4.03 3.26 13.92
N LEU A 144 3.44 4.36 14.39
CA LEU A 144 3.64 4.77 15.77
C LEU A 144 2.99 3.73 16.70
N PRO A 145 3.56 3.45 17.89
CA PRO A 145 3.03 2.41 18.79
C PRO A 145 1.55 2.56 19.15
N GLN A 146 1.04 3.79 19.22
CA GLN A 146 -0.35 4.12 19.51
C GLN A 146 -1.33 3.86 18.35
N ASP A 147 -0.80 3.73 17.13
CA ASP A 147 -1.58 3.55 15.91
C ASP A 147 -1.71 2.08 15.50
N LEU A 148 -1.02 1.19 16.22
CA LEU A 148 -1.21 -0.26 16.15
C LEU A 148 -2.37 -0.68 17.06
N PRO A 149 -3.19 -1.66 16.65
CA PRO A 149 -4.26 -2.19 17.50
C PRO A 149 -3.66 -2.71 18.81
N SER A 150 -4.30 -2.39 19.93
CA SER A 150 -3.87 -2.92 21.22
C SER A 150 -4.24 -4.41 21.33
N ALA A 151 -3.59 -5.15 22.22
CA ALA A 151 -3.97 -6.55 22.52
C ALA A 151 -5.44 -6.71 23.00
N LYS A 152 -6.14 -5.61 23.33
CA LYS A 152 -7.57 -5.60 23.62
C LYS A 152 -8.43 -5.46 22.36
N ASP A 153 -7.92 -4.82 21.32
CA ASP A 153 -8.60 -4.60 20.04
C ASP A 153 -8.53 -5.84 19.14
N GLU A 154 -7.43 -6.61 19.19
CA GLU A 154 -7.31 -7.93 18.52
C GLU A 154 -8.41 -8.90 18.98
N LYS A 155 -8.80 -8.87 20.27
CA LYS A 155 -9.92 -9.67 20.80
C LYS A 155 -11.29 -9.19 20.31
N LYS A 156 -11.40 -7.91 19.93
CA LYS A 156 -12.64 -7.31 19.45
C LYS A 156 -12.81 -7.56 17.95
N GLU A 157 -11.74 -7.48 17.16
CA GLU A 157 -11.73 -7.89 15.75
C GLU A 157 -11.92 -9.40 15.58
N ALA A 158 -11.25 -10.23 16.39
CA ALA A 158 -11.49 -11.69 16.38
C ALA A 158 -12.94 -12.05 16.75
N ALA A 159 -13.62 -11.26 17.59
CA ALA A 159 -15.03 -11.47 17.92
C ALA A 159 -15.98 -11.06 16.78
N VAL A 160 -15.59 -10.08 15.95
CA VAL A 160 -16.37 -9.68 14.75
C VAL A 160 -16.20 -10.73 13.64
N GLU A 161 -15.01 -11.32 13.47
CA GLU A 161 -14.79 -12.43 12.55
C GLU A 161 -15.58 -13.70 12.94
N ASP A 162 -15.76 -13.96 14.25
CA ASP A 162 -16.55 -15.09 14.75
C ASP A 162 -18.08 -14.89 14.55
N GLU A 163 -18.57 -13.65 14.58
CA GLU A 163 -19.99 -13.36 14.27
C GLU A 163 -20.33 -13.58 12.78
N ASP A 164 -19.44 -13.19 11.87
CA ASP A 164 -19.61 -13.46 10.42
C ASP A 164 -19.49 -14.96 10.11
N ALA A 165 -18.61 -15.69 10.80
CA ALA A 165 -18.52 -17.15 10.70
C ALA A 165 -19.79 -17.85 11.24
N ALA A 166 -20.36 -17.35 12.34
CA ALA A 166 -21.61 -17.85 12.90
C ALA A 166 -22.81 -17.59 11.96
N ALA A 167 -22.85 -16.44 11.28
CA ALA A 167 -23.86 -16.12 10.28
C ALA A 167 -23.79 -17.06 9.06
N ALA A 168 -22.59 -17.34 8.55
CA ALA A 168 -22.37 -18.28 7.44
C ALA A 168 -22.79 -19.72 7.81
N ALA A 169 -22.47 -20.17 9.04
CA ALA A 169 -22.88 -21.49 9.53
C ALA A 169 -24.40 -21.63 9.71
N LYS A 170 -25.09 -20.55 10.13
CA LYS A 170 -26.55 -20.52 10.28
C LYS A 170 -27.25 -20.56 8.91
N ALA A 171 -26.71 -19.85 7.92
CA ALA A 171 -27.21 -19.87 6.54
C ALA A 171 -27.06 -21.26 5.89
N ALA A 172 -25.93 -21.94 6.10
CA ALA A 172 -25.71 -23.29 5.60
C ALA A 172 -26.68 -24.32 6.21
N LYS A 173 -26.94 -24.25 7.52
CA LYS A 173 -27.93 -25.13 8.18
C LYS A 173 -29.36 -24.86 7.69
N MET A 174 -29.72 -23.60 7.46
CA MET A 174 -31.05 -23.23 6.97
C MET A 174 -31.28 -23.76 5.55
N LYS A 175 -30.26 -23.69 4.67
CA LYS A 175 -30.32 -24.24 3.31
C LYS A 175 -30.50 -25.76 3.31
N ALA A 176 -29.75 -26.49 4.14
CA ALA A 176 -29.88 -27.94 4.27
C ALA A 176 -31.27 -28.37 4.79
N MET A 177 -31.87 -27.58 5.69
CA MET A 177 -33.22 -27.84 6.19
C MET A 177 -34.30 -27.63 5.11
N GLN A 178 -34.15 -26.59 4.28
CA GLN A 178 -35.05 -26.31 3.16
C GLN A 178 -35.00 -27.41 2.09
N GLU A 179 -33.80 -27.89 1.74
CA GLU A 179 -33.63 -29.00 0.79
C GLU A 179 -34.30 -30.30 1.29
N ARG A 180 -34.20 -30.57 2.60
CA ARG A 180 -34.84 -31.74 3.22
C ARG A 180 -36.37 -31.64 3.26
N LEU A 181 -36.89 -30.45 3.50
CA LEU A 181 -38.33 -30.16 3.43
C LEU A 181 -38.85 -30.30 1.99
N ALA A 182 -38.11 -29.80 0.99
CA ALA A 182 -38.47 -29.95 -0.42
C ALA A 182 -38.50 -31.42 -0.87
N ALA A 183 -37.52 -32.22 -0.45
CA ALA A 183 -37.49 -33.66 -0.72
C ALA A 183 -38.69 -34.39 -0.08
N TYR A 184 -39.06 -34.02 1.15
CA TYR A 184 -40.23 -34.59 1.82
C TYR A 184 -41.54 -34.22 1.12
N GLN A 185 -41.68 -32.97 0.70
CA GLN A 185 -42.85 -32.52 -0.07
C GLN A 185 -42.97 -33.24 -1.42
N ALA A 186 -41.85 -33.47 -2.11
CA ALA A 186 -41.82 -34.23 -3.37
C ALA A 186 -42.22 -35.71 -3.16
N GLN A 187 -41.77 -36.35 -2.08
CA GLN A 187 -42.20 -37.71 -1.73
C GLN A 187 -43.70 -37.79 -1.41
N MET A 188 -44.22 -36.80 -0.66
CA MET A 188 -45.64 -36.74 -0.33
C MET A 188 -46.52 -36.46 -1.56
N ALA A 189 -46.03 -35.68 -2.53
CA ALA A 189 -46.69 -35.49 -3.82
C ALA A 189 -46.72 -36.78 -4.65
N ALA A 190 -45.58 -37.49 -4.76
CA ALA A 190 -45.50 -38.77 -5.49
C ALA A 190 -46.32 -39.90 -4.84
N ALA A 191 -46.50 -39.87 -3.52
CA ALA A 191 -47.37 -40.79 -2.80
C ALA A 191 -48.87 -40.49 -3.00
N LYS A 192 -49.22 -39.24 -3.35
CA LYS A 192 -50.59 -38.81 -3.62
C LYS A 192 -51.07 -39.16 -5.04
N ASP A 193 -50.14 -39.28 -5.99
CA ASP A 193 -50.41 -39.62 -7.41
C ASP A 193 -50.57 -41.13 -7.68
N LYS A 194 -50.25 -41.98 -6.68
CA LYS A 194 -50.38 -43.44 -6.76
C LYS A 194 -51.64 -43.99 -6.09
N LYS A 195 -52.60 -43.14 -5.75
CA LYS A 195 -53.85 -43.49 -5.06
C LYS A 195 -55.04 -42.98 -5.85
#